data_AF-E9CQA3-F1
#
_entry.id   AF-E9CQA3-F1
#
_cell.length_a   1.000
_cell.length_b   1.000
_cell.length_c   1.000
_cell.angle_alpha   90.00
_cell.angle_beta   90.00
_cell.angle_gamma   90.00
#
_symmetry.space_group_name_H-M   'P 1'
#
loop_
_entity.id
_entity.type
_entity.pdbx_description
1 polymer ?
#
loop_
_entity_poly.entity_id
_entity_poly.type
_entity_poly.pdbx_seq_one_letter_code
_entity_poly.pdbx_strand_id
1 'polypeptide(L)' 'QNQPVEQLTAALRRAFSGIVAGNVKEKGIQAIEQFGPYKLHGEPQVMKYMDSLLQSFITQQRMKLPDSAYVPCYEIMA' A
#
# COMPACT_ATOMS: atom_id res chain seq x y z
N GLN A 1 -17.49 4.58 -12.15
CA GLN A 1 -17.07 3.26 -11.63
C GLN A 1 -18.31 2.40 -11.47
N ASN A 2 -18.32 1.17 -12.00
CA ASN A 2 -19.46 0.22 -11.93
C ASN A 2 -19.00 -1.19 -11.51
N GLN A 3 -17.99 -1.31 -10.63
CA GLN A 3 -17.64 -2.65 -10.10
C GLN A 3 -18.49 -2.96 -8.86
N PRO A 4 -18.94 -4.21 -8.68
CA PRO A 4 -19.62 -4.63 -7.46
C PRO A 4 -18.75 -4.40 -6.20
N VAL A 5 -19.41 -4.07 -5.09
CA VAL A 5 -18.74 -3.70 -3.82
C VAL A 5 -17.83 -4.81 -3.31
N GLU A 6 -18.25 -6.07 -3.47
CA GLU A 6 -17.49 -7.25 -3.09
C GLU A 6 -16.18 -7.38 -3.89
N GLN A 7 -16.18 -6.98 -5.16
CA GLN A 7 -14.98 -7.02 -6.01
C GLN A 7 -13.99 -5.93 -5.63
N LEU A 8 -14.48 -4.71 -5.38
CA LEU A 8 -13.67 -3.61 -4.87
C LEU A 8 -13.05 -3.99 -3.52
N THR A 9 -13.85 -4.55 -2.61
CA THR A 9 -13.37 -4.99 -1.29
C THR A 9 -12.28 -6.06 -1.40
N ALA A 10 -12.47 -7.05 -2.28
CA ALA A 10 -11.47 -8.08 -2.53
C ALA A 10 -10.17 -7.51 -3.12
N ALA A 11 -10.27 -6.51 -4.02
CA ALA A 11 -9.12 -5.82 -4.59
C ALA A 11 -8.36 -4.99 -3.54
N LEU A 12 -9.07 -4.22 -2.71
CA LEU A 12 -8.48 -3.47 -1.60
C LEU A 12 -7.77 -4.41 -0.62
N ARG A 13 -8.40 -5.53 -0.25
CA ARG A 13 -7.77 -6.55 0.60
C ARG A 13 -6.45 -7.06 0.02
N ARG A 14 -6.39 -7.32 -1.29
CA ARG A 14 -5.15 -7.73 -1.96
C ARG A 14 -4.10 -6.62 -1.94
N ALA A 15 -4.48 -5.36 -2.18
CA ALA A 15 -3.57 -4.23 -2.13
C ALA A 15 -2.92 -4.09 -0.75
N PHE A 16 -3.72 -4.08 0.33
CA PHE A 16 -3.17 -4.06 1.70
C PHE A 16 -2.30 -5.27 2.02
N SER A 17 -2.70 -6.47 1.59
CA SER A 17 -1.87 -7.66 1.78
C SER A 17 -0.54 -7.56 1.04
N GLY A 18 -0.51 -6.91 -0.13
CA GLY A 18 0.70 -6.63 -0.90
C GLY A 18 1.63 -5.66 -0.17
N ILE A 19 1.09 -4.58 0.39
CA ILE A 19 1.86 -3.61 1.21
C ILE A 19 2.49 -4.31 2.42
N VAL A 20 1.71 -5.13 3.15
CA VAL A 20 2.25 -5.93 4.26
C VAL A 20 3.36 -6.86 3.77
N ALA A 21 3.17 -7.54 2.62
CA ALA A 21 4.19 -8.40 2.06
C ALA A 21 5.48 -7.62 1.69
N GLY A 22 5.36 -6.46 1.05
CA GLY A 22 6.49 -5.60 0.70
C GLY A 22 7.24 -5.04 1.90
N ASN A 23 6.58 -4.92 3.06
CA ASN A 23 7.20 -4.37 4.27
C ASN A 23 7.89 -5.42 5.15
N VAL A 24 7.35 -6.63 5.24
CA VAL A 24 7.83 -7.62 6.25
C VAL A 24 8.16 -9.00 5.71
N LYS A 25 7.75 -9.34 4.49
CA LYS A 25 8.02 -10.67 3.92
C LYS A 25 9.23 -10.59 3.01
N GLU A 26 10.21 -11.48 3.23
CA GLU A 26 11.48 -11.52 2.49
C GLU A 26 11.30 -11.39 0.97
N LYS A 27 10.46 -12.25 0.37
CA LYS A 27 10.17 -12.19 -1.08
C LYS A 27 9.58 -10.85 -1.54
N GLY A 28 8.75 -10.22 -0.69
CA GLY A 28 8.16 -8.93 -0.99
C GLY A 28 9.20 -7.82 -0.91
N ILE A 29 10.03 -7.82 0.14
CA ILE A 29 11.13 -6.85 0.31
C ILE A 29 12.10 -6.94 -0.87
N GLN A 30 12.54 -8.14 -1.24
CA GLN A 30 13.44 -8.36 -2.39
C GLN A 30 12.84 -7.82 -3.71
N ALA A 31 11.54 -8.03 -3.92
CA ALA A 31 10.87 -7.50 -5.11
C ALA A 31 10.85 -5.96 -5.13
N ILE A 32 10.67 -5.32 -3.98
CA ILE A 32 10.70 -3.86 -3.85
C ILE A 32 12.11 -3.31 -4.09
N GLU A 33 13.14 -3.97 -3.55
CA GLU A 33 14.54 -3.59 -3.77
C GLU A 33 14.94 -3.72 -5.25
N GLN A 34 14.46 -4.77 -5.93
CA GLN A 34 14.81 -5.04 -7.32
C GLN A 34 14.02 -4.18 -8.32
N PHE A 35 12.73 -3.96 -8.09
CA PHE A 35 11.82 -3.37 -9.08
C PHE A 35 11.26 -2.01 -8.66
N GLY A 36 11.52 -1.58 -7.43
CA GLY A 36 10.94 -0.37 -6.85
C GLY A 36 9.56 -0.60 -6.23
N PRO A 37 8.90 0.48 -5.78
CA PRO A 37 7.63 0.41 -5.06
C PRO A 37 6.48 -0.12 -5.92
N TYR A 38 5.49 -0.75 -5.29
CA TYR A 38 4.25 -1.13 -5.95
C TYR A 38 3.46 0.09 -6.42
N LYS A 39 3.19 0.18 -7.72
CA LYS A 39 2.34 1.23 -8.27
C LYS A 39 0.87 0.81 -8.13
N LEU A 40 0.12 1.52 -7.29
CA LEU A 40 -1.28 1.26 -7.03
C LEU A 40 -2.14 2.22 -7.85
N HIS A 41 -2.94 1.66 -8.74
CA HIS A 41 -3.83 2.39 -9.64
C HIS A 41 -5.28 2.08 -9.31
N GLY A 42 -6.15 3.03 -9.57
CA GLY A 42 -7.58 2.85 -9.40
C GLY A 42 -8.32 4.13 -9.78
N GLU A 43 -9.58 4.21 -9.37
CA GLU A 43 -10.30 5.46 -9.54
C GLU A 43 -9.74 6.54 -8.58
N PRO A 44 -9.62 7.81 -9.04
CA PRO A 44 -8.90 8.85 -8.30
C PRO A 44 -9.40 9.08 -6.87
N GLN A 45 -10.72 9.09 -6.63
CA GLN A 45 -11.26 9.31 -5.30
C GLN A 45 -10.95 8.15 -4.35
N VAL A 46 -11.03 6.91 -4.81
CA VAL A 46 -10.61 5.73 -4.02
C VAL A 46 -9.11 5.78 -3.73
N MET A 47 -8.28 6.11 -4.71
CA MET A 47 -6.82 6.23 -4.53
C MET A 47 -6.46 7.34 -3.53
N LYS A 48 -7.15 8.48 -3.57
CA LYS A 48 -6.98 9.57 -2.61
C LYS A 48 -7.31 9.15 -1.18
N TYR A 49 -8.38 8.38 -0.97
CA TYR A 49 -8.73 7.86 0.36
C TYR A 49 -7.71 6.83 0.84
N MET A 50 -7.25 5.96 -0.04
CA MET A 50 -6.21 4.98 0.27
C MET A 50 -4.90 5.65 0.67
N ASP A 51 -4.47 6.68 -0.07
CA ASP A 51 -3.27 7.46 0.26
C ASP A 51 -3.41 8.13 1.63
N SER A 52 -4.52 8.83 1.87
CA SER A 52 -4.78 9.51 3.15
C SER A 52 -4.73 8.53 4.34
N LEU A 53 -5.30 7.33 4.18
CA LEU A 53 -5.29 6.30 5.21
C LEU A 53 -3.87 5.76 5.45
N LEU A 54 -3.12 5.44 4.40
CA LEU A 54 -1.78 4.88 4.54
C LEU A 54 -0.80 5.92 5.11
N GLN A 55 -0.90 7.19 4.71
CA GLN A 55 -0.15 8.28 5.32
C GLN A 55 -0.45 8.42 6.81
N SER A 56 -1.71 8.25 7.23
CA SER A 56 -2.06 8.26 8.64
C SER A 56 -1.33 7.17 9.44
N PHE A 57 -1.11 5.99 8.85
CA PHE A 57 -0.35 4.91 9.49
C PHE A 57 1.13 5.21 9.61
N ILE A 58 1.71 5.91 8.63
CA ILE A 58 3.10 6.36 8.69
C ILE A 58 3.28 7.39 9.82
N THR A 59 2.43 8.41 9.86
CA THR A 59 2.46 9.46 10.88
C THR A 59 2.25 8.89 12.29
N GLN A 60 1.41 7.87 12.42
CA GLN A 60 1.17 7.17 13.69
C GLN A 60 2.23 6.11 14.02
N GLN A 61 3.32 6.01 13.24
CA GLN A 61 4.39 5.02 13.42
C GLN A 61 3.90 3.57 13.47
N ARG A 62 2.85 3.24 12.70
CA ARG A 62 2.24 1.90 12.64
C ARG A 62 2.86 0.99 11.56
N MET A 63 3.76 1.53 10.74
CA MET A 63 4.34 0.81 9.59
C MET A 63 5.70 0.17 9.88
N LYS A 64 6.43 0.65 10.90
CA LYS A 64 7.75 0.16 11.30
C LYS A 64 7.99 0.44 12.78
N LEU A 65 8.86 -0.35 13.42
CA LEU A 65 9.38 -0.03 14.75
C LEU A 65 10.15 1.31 14.73
N PRO A 66 10.25 2.03 15.86
CA PRO A 66 10.69 3.44 15.92
C PRO A 66 12.15 3.72 15.51
N ASP A 67 12.90 2.68 15.15
CA ASP A 67 14.36 2.72 15.04
C ASP A 67 14.85 3.39 13.74
N SER A 68 13.93 3.67 12.79
CA SER A 68 14.25 4.34 11.52
C SER A 68 13.02 4.87 10.81
N ALA A 69 13.23 5.86 9.93
CA ALA A 69 12.17 6.37 9.06
C ALA A 69 11.62 5.25 8.16
N TYR A 70 10.30 5.18 8.04
CA TYR A 70 9.62 4.27 7.13
C TYR A 70 9.65 4.84 5.70
N VAL A 71 10.16 4.04 4.75
CA VAL A 71 10.10 4.33 3.32
C VAL A 71 8.98 3.48 2.72
N PRO A 72 7.94 4.07 2.10
CA PRO A 72 6.83 3.31 1.53
C PRO A 72 7.26 2.31 0.44
N CYS A 73 6.78 1.07 0.53
CA CYS A 73 6.91 0.07 -0.53
C CYS A 73 5.86 0.23 -1.65
N TYR A 74 5.17 1.36 -1.70
CA TYR A 74 4.08 1.62 -2.65
C TYR A 74 4.12 3.08 -3.13
N GLU A 75 3.53 3.32 -4.29
CA GLU A 75 3.29 4.62 -4.90
C GLU A 75 1.83 4.68 -5.36
N ILE A 76 1.08 5.70 -4.92
CA ILE A 76 -0.31 5.89 -5.33
C ILE A 76 -0.32 6.67 -6.64
N MET A 77 -0.89 6.07 -7.67
CA MET A 77 -1.01 6.66 -9.00
C MET A 77 -2.42 7.25 -9.14
N ALA A 78 -2.57 8.53 -8.81
CA ALA A 78 -3.84 9.27 -8.84
C ALA A 78 -4.08 9.99 -10.18
#